data_AF-A5JNQ9-F1
#
_entry.id   AF-A5JNQ9-F1
#
_cell.length_a   1.000
_cell.length_b   1.000
_cell.length_c   1.000
_cell.angle_alpha   90.00
_cell.angle_beta   90.00
_cell.angle_gamma   90.00
#
_symmetry.space_group_name_H-M   'P 1'
#
loop_
_entity.id
_entity.type
_entity.pdbx_description
1 polymer ?
#
loop_
_entity_poly.entity_id
_entity_poly.type
_entity_poly.pdbx_seq_one_letter_code
_entity_poly.pdbx_strand_id
1 'polypeptide(L)' 'EPEWAANLPEGMHSAPRDSIVATPVFDGARENELQGLLGATLPNRDGDVMVDADGKATLFDGRSGEPFP' A
#
# COMPACT_ATOMS: atom_id res chain seq x y z
N GLU A 1 5.18 5.02 -17.29
CA GLU A 1 4.63 4.39 -16.07
C GLU A 1 5.64 3.39 -15.55
N PRO A 2 5.70 3.12 -14.23
CA PRO A 2 6.63 2.15 -13.71
C PRO A 2 6.30 0.74 -14.25
N GLU A 3 7.33 -0.08 -14.46
CA GLU A 3 7.19 -1.41 -15.08
C GLU A 3 6.21 -2.31 -14.30
N TRP A 4 6.21 -2.21 -12.98
CA TRP A 4 5.29 -2.98 -12.12
C TRP A 4 3.81 -2.62 -12.31
N ALA A 5 3.50 -1.43 -12.84
CA ALA A 5 2.13 -0.97 -13.07
C ALA A 5 1.64 -1.25 -14.50
N ALA A 6 2.46 -1.81 -15.39
CA ALA A 6 2.15 -1.92 -16.82
C ALA A 6 0.88 -2.74 -17.14
N ASN A 7 0.46 -3.64 -16.25
CA ASN A 7 -0.75 -4.45 -16.40
C ASN A 7 -1.91 -3.98 -15.49
N LEU A 8 -1.71 -2.93 -14.68
CA LEU A 8 -2.79 -2.41 -13.86
C LEU A 8 -3.81 -1.69 -14.76
N PRO A 9 -5.12 -1.92 -14.56
CA PRO A 9 -6.13 -1.12 -15.21
C PRO A 9 -5.98 0.36 -14.84
N GLU A 10 -6.28 1.27 -15.77
CA GLU A 10 -6.16 2.72 -15.55
C GLU A 10 -6.91 3.19 -14.29
N GLY A 11 -8.08 2.62 -14.02
CA GLY A 11 -8.86 2.89 -12.81
C GLY A 11 -8.25 2.41 -11.49
N MET A 12 -7.17 1.63 -11.53
CA MET A 12 -6.42 1.17 -10.36
C MET A 12 -5.12 1.96 -10.12
N HIS A 13 -4.77 2.92 -10.97
CA HIS A 13 -3.58 3.77 -10.75
C HIS A 13 -3.72 4.67 -9.51
N SER A 14 -4.96 4.98 -9.12
CA SER A 14 -5.29 5.66 -7.86
C SER A 14 -6.74 5.38 -7.49
N ALA A 15 -7.00 5.18 -6.20
CA ALA A 15 -8.35 5.00 -5.67
C ALA A 15 -8.49 5.75 -4.33
N PRO A 16 -9.69 6.25 -3.99
CA PRO A 16 -9.91 6.83 -2.66
C PRO A 16 -9.79 5.75 -1.57
N ARG A 17 -9.56 6.19 -0.33
CA ARG A 17 -9.65 5.33 0.85
C ARG A 17 -10.97 4.56 0.90
N ASP A 18 -10.94 3.38 1.50
CA ASP A 18 -12.12 2.52 1.71
C ASP A 18 -12.79 2.03 0.39
N SER A 19 -12.04 2.03 -0.72
CA SER A 19 -12.49 1.48 -2.01
C SER A 19 -12.59 -0.05 -2.00
N ILE A 20 -13.61 -0.58 -2.66
CA ILE A 20 -13.77 -2.02 -2.86
C ILE A 20 -12.89 -2.45 -4.02
N VAL A 21 -12.05 -3.47 -3.80
CA VAL A 21 -11.20 -4.10 -4.82
C VAL A 21 -11.43 -5.61 -4.83
N ALA A 22 -11.04 -6.28 -5.91
CA ALA A 22 -11.19 -7.72 -6.07
C ALA A 22 -9.93 -8.34 -6.67
N THR A 23 -9.54 -9.52 -6.17
CA THR A 23 -8.47 -10.35 -6.73
C THR A 23 -9.08 -11.67 -7.23
N PRO A 24 -9.39 -11.78 -8.53
CA PRO A 24 -9.89 -13.04 -9.10
C PRO A 24 -8.92 -14.19 -8.84
N VAL A 25 -9.46 -15.39 -8.58
CA VAL A 25 -8.69 -16.56 -8.12
C VAL A 25 -7.50 -16.91 -9.03
N PHE A 26 -7.61 -16.65 -10.34
CA PHE A 26 -6.59 -17.03 -11.33
C PHE A 26 -5.96 -15.85 -12.08
N ASP A 27 -6.39 -14.62 -11.81
CA ASP A 27 -5.95 -13.41 -12.53
C ASP A 27 -5.94 -12.20 -11.59
N GLY A 28 -5.53 -12.44 -10.34
CA GLY A 28 -5.39 -11.42 -9.31
C GLY A 28 -4.08 -10.65 -9.41
N ALA A 29 -3.89 -9.72 -8.49
CA ALA A 29 -2.66 -8.94 -8.38
C ALA A 29 -1.43 -9.85 -8.18
N ARG A 30 -0.37 -9.57 -8.94
CA ARG A 30 0.91 -10.28 -8.87
C ARG A 30 1.82 -9.66 -7.81
N GLU A 31 2.84 -10.41 -7.39
CA GLU A 31 3.78 -9.98 -6.33
C GLU A 31 4.42 -8.60 -6.63
N ASN A 32 4.90 -8.40 -7.86
CA ASN A 32 5.52 -7.14 -8.27
C ASN A 32 4.54 -5.97 -8.28
N GLU A 33 3.27 -6.21 -8.66
CA GLU A 33 2.20 -5.22 -8.63
C GLU A 33 1.86 -4.85 -7.18
N LEU A 34 1.73 -5.84 -6.29
CA LEU A 34 1.46 -5.63 -4.87
C LEU A 34 2.58 -4.84 -4.18
N GLN A 35 3.84 -5.20 -4.40
CA GLN A 35 4.97 -4.48 -3.81
C GLN A 35 5.09 -3.05 -4.36
N GLY A 36 4.83 -2.87 -5.66
CA GLY A 36 4.76 -1.55 -6.27
C GLY A 36 3.66 -0.67 -5.67
N LEU A 37 2.46 -1.23 -5.48
CA LEU A 37 1.33 -0.54 -4.84
C LEU A 37 1.61 -0.18 -3.38
N LEU A 38 2.26 -1.05 -2.60
CA LEU A 38 2.66 -0.75 -1.21
C LEU A 38 3.59 0.46 -1.13
N GLY A 39 4.55 0.55 -2.06
CA GLY A 39 5.48 1.70 -2.15
C GLY A 39 4.84 2.99 -2.68
N ALA A 40 3.59 2.96 -3.15
CA ALA A 40 2.90 4.08 -3.79
C ALA A 40 1.56 4.45 -3.10
N THR A 41 1.43 4.15 -1.81
CA THR A 41 0.22 4.48 -1.05
C THR A 41 0.02 5.98 -0.88
N LEU A 42 -1.25 6.41 -0.84
CA LEU A 42 -1.59 7.81 -0.60
C LEU A 42 -1.34 8.18 0.88
N PRO A 43 -0.88 9.41 1.17
CA PRO A 43 -0.68 9.85 2.54
C PRO A 43 -2.00 9.96 3.30
N ASN A 44 -1.91 9.90 4.63
CA ASN A 44 -3.04 10.17 5.51
C ASN A 44 -3.41 11.67 5.51
N ARG A 45 -4.39 12.06 6.34
CA ARG A 45 -4.88 13.46 6.43
C ARG A 45 -3.80 14.47 6.83
N ASP A 46 -2.76 14.01 7.51
CA ASP A 46 -1.68 14.81 8.07
C ASP A 46 -0.50 14.91 7.08
N GLY A 47 -0.58 14.20 5.94
CA GLY A 47 0.44 14.19 4.89
C GLY A 47 1.45 13.05 5.01
N ASP A 48 1.29 12.17 6.00
CA ASP A 48 2.25 11.11 6.31
C ASP A 48 1.89 9.78 5.62
N VAL A 49 2.91 9.10 5.09
CA VAL A 49 2.83 7.71 4.65
C VAL A 49 3.27 6.82 5.82
N MET A 50 2.32 6.12 6.43
CA MET A 50 2.55 5.37 7.68
C MET A 50 3.18 4.00 7.47
N VAL A 51 3.06 3.43 6.27
CA VAL A 51 3.50 2.08 5.90
C VAL A 51 4.51 2.19 4.77
N ASP A 52 5.66 1.55 4.90
CA ASP A 52 6.72 1.55 3.90
C ASP A 52 6.46 0.54 2.76
N ALA A 53 7.38 0.50 1.79
CA ALA A 53 7.31 -0.39 0.63
C ALA A 53 7.46 -1.88 0.97
N ASP A 54 7.94 -2.22 2.17
CA ASP A 54 7.98 -3.59 2.69
C ASP A 54 6.67 -3.98 3.38
N GLY A 55 5.69 -3.07 3.45
CA GLY A 55 4.41 -3.28 4.11
C GLY A 55 4.49 -3.17 5.63
N LYS A 56 5.52 -2.52 6.18
CA LYS A 56 5.75 -2.37 7.62
C LYS A 56 5.54 -0.94 8.08
N ALA A 57 5.28 -0.76 9.36
CA ALA A 57 5.09 0.53 10.00
C ALA A 57 5.78 0.56 11.36
N THR A 58 6.24 1.74 11.78
CA THR A 58 6.72 1.95 13.15
C THR A 58 5.54 1.96 14.11
N LEU A 59 5.55 1.07 15.09
CA LEU A 59 4.58 1.02 16.17
C LEU A 59 5.19 1.57 17.47
N PHE A 60 4.35 2.03 18.37
CA PHE A 60 4.72 2.48 19.70
C PHE A 60 4.11 1.56 20.76
N ASP A 61 4.87 1.23 21.80
CA ASP A 61 4.36 0.46 22.94
C ASP A 61 3.42 1.33 23.79
N GLY A 62 2.14 0.94 23.86
CA GLY A 62 1.12 1.68 24.61
C GLY A 62 1.31 1.71 26.13
N ARG A 63 2.24 0.92 26.70
CA ARG A 63 2.56 0.96 28.14
C ARG A 63 3.64 2.00 28.47
N SER A 64 4.66 2.11 27.63
CA SER A 64 5.83 2.97 27.86
C SER A 64 5.80 4.27 27.04
N GLY A 65 5.17 4.24 25.87
CA GLY A 65 5.19 5.33 24.89
C GLY A 65 6.42 5.30 23.96
N GLU A 66 7.33 4.34 24.12
CA GLU A 66 8.54 4.21 23.31
C GLU A 66 8.27 3.49 21.97
N PRO A 67 9.01 3.80 20.89
CA PRO A 67 8.90 3.08 19.62
C PRO A 67 9.47 1.66 19.72
N PHE A 68 8.93 0.73 18.93
CA PHE A 68 9.54 -0.59 18.74
C PHE A 68 10.79 -0.48 17.85
N PRO A 69 11.85 -1.27 18.13
CA PRO A 69 13.09 -1.29 17.35
C PRO A 69 12.93 -1.95 15.97
#